data_AF-A0A3Q3MUV1-F1
#
_entry.id   AF-A0A3Q3MUV1-F1
#
_cell.length_a   1.000
_cell.length_b   1.000
_cell.length_c   1.000
_cell.angle_alpha   90.00
_cell.angle_beta   90.00
_cell.angle_gamma   90.00
#
_symmetry.space_group_name_H-M   'P 1'
#
loop_
_entity.id
_entity.type
_entity.pdbx_description
1 polymer ?
#
loop_
_entity_poly.entity_id
_entity_poly.type
_entity_poly.pdbx_seq_one_letter_code
_entity_poly.pdbx_strand_id
1 'polypeptide(L)'
;LFLYTQKLTVLSSPAATSAIAALSPGGVLMLAGAQQAINQMVPTDVQGELKHLYAAAGELLRHFWSCFPVNTPFLEEKVMKMKSNLERFQMTKLRPFQEKIQRQYLSTNLTGHLEEMLQTAYNKFHIWQTRRMMRKT
;
A
#
# COMPACT_ATOMS: atom_id res chain seq x y z
N LEU A 1 1.29 -45.44 -52.32
CA LEU A 1 1.88 -44.99 -51.04
C LEU A 1 2.13 -43.49 -51.14
N PHE A 2 1.11 -42.68 -50.84
CA PHE A 2 1.24 -41.22 -50.77
C PHE A 2 1.85 -40.86 -49.42
N LEU A 3 3.10 -40.37 -49.43
CA LEU A 3 3.75 -39.83 -48.23
C LEU A 3 3.11 -38.49 -47.90
N TYR A 4 2.37 -38.47 -46.79
CA TYR A 4 1.74 -37.29 -46.20
C TYR A 4 2.84 -36.39 -45.62
N THR A 5 3.27 -35.37 -46.36
CA THR A 5 4.15 -34.33 -45.81
C THR A 5 3.33 -33.48 -44.83
N GLN A 6 3.41 -33.79 -43.54
CA GLN A 6 2.89 -32.91 -42.50
C GLN A 6 3.59 -31.55 -42.60
N LYS A 7 2.82 -30.53 -42.99
CA LYS A 7 3.28 -29.14 -42.98
C LYS A 7 3.36 -28.69 -41.53
N LEU A 8 4.54 -28.83 -40.92
CA LEU A 8 4.87 -28.25 -39.61
C LEU A 8 4.74 -26.73 -39.68
N THR A 9 3.53 -26.22 -39.50
CA THR A 9 3.27 -24.78 -39.48
C THR A 9 3.42 -24.32 -38.03
N VAL A 10 4.66 -24.20 -37.59
CA VAL A 10 5.01 -23.99 -36.17
C VAL A 10 4.61 -22.58 -35.70
N LEU A 11 4.56 -21.59 -36.60
CA LEU A 11 4.20 -20.21 -36.31
C LEU A 11 3.50 -19.57 -37.52
N SER A 12 2.40 -18.87 -37.28
CA SER A 12 1.73 -18.05 -38.31
C SER A 12 2.33 -16.64 -38.33
N SER A 13 2.37 -16.00 -39.51
CA SER A 13 2.85 -14.63 -39.66
C SER A 13 2.22 -13.62 -38.68
N PRO A 14 0.89 -13.61 -38.43
CA PRO A 14 0.32 -12.68 -37.45
C PRO A 14 0.76 -12.98 -36.02
N ALA A 15 1.01 -14.25 -35.66
CA ALA A 15 1.55 -14.60 -34.35
C ALA A 15 3.00 -14.11 -34.18
N ALA A 16 3.82 -14.23 -35.24
CA ALA A 16 5.19 -13.71 -35.23
C ALA A 16 5.24 -12.18 -35.10
N THR A 17 4.44 -11.44 -35.87
CA THR A 17 4.38 -9.98 -35.79
C THR A 17 3.88 -9.50 -34.43
N SER A 18 2.88 -10.19 -33.86
CA SER A 18 2.37 -9.89 -32.52
C SER A 18 3.43 -10.13 -31.44
N ALA A 19 4.22 -11.20 -31.56
CA ALA A 19 5.33 -11.47 -30.65
C ALA A 19 6.42 -10.39 -30.74
N ILE A 20 6.77 -9.94 -31.95
CA ILE A 20 7.74 -8.84 -32.16
C ILE A 20 7.21 -7.54 -31.55
N ALA A 21 5.93 -7.22 -31.73
CA ALA A 21 5.31 -6.03 -31.14
C ALA A 21 5.30 -6.10 -29.60
N ALA A 22 5.09 -7.28 -29.02
CA ALA A 22 5.15 -7.48 -27.58
C ALA A 22 6.56 -7.30 -26.98
N LEU A 23 7.61 -7.62 -27.75
CA LEU A 23 9.02 -7.52 -27.35
C LEU A 23 9.68 -6.18 -27.74
N SER A 24 9.03 -5.37 -28.57
CA SER A 24 9.55 -4.05 -28.97
C SER A 24 9.57 -3.06 -27.79
N PRO A 25 10.42 -2.02 -27.81
CA PRO A 25 10.39 -0.97 -26.78
C PRO A 25 8.99 -0.33 -26.67
N GLY A 26 8.34 -0.49 -25.51
CA GLY A 26 6.94 -0.08 -25.28
C GLY A 26 5.89 -1.18 -25.46
N GLY A 27 6.29 -2.37 -25.91
CA GLY A 27 5.47 -3.57 -25.95
C GLY A 27 5.17 -4.14 -24.57
N VAL A 28 4.09 -4.92 -24.46
CA VAL A 28 3.55 -5.42 -23.19
C VAL A 28 4.55 -6.22 -22.34
N LEU A 29 5.53 -6.89 -22.96
CA LEU A 29 6.55 -7.67 -22.24
C LEU A 29 7.74 -6.82 -21.80
N MET A 30 8.12 -5.81 -22.59
CA MET A 30 9.17 -4.84 -22.22
C MET A 30 8.73 -3.94 -21.06
N LEU A 31 7.42 -3.67 -20.92
CA LEU A 31 6.90 -2.88 -19.81
C LEU A 31 7.15 -3.54 -18.44
N ALA A 32 7.15 -4.87 -18.38
CA ALA A 32 7.42 -5.62 -17.15
C ALA A 32 8.85 -5.39 -16.61
N GLY A 33 9.81 -5.08 -17.48
CA GLY A 33 11.18 -4.73 -17.09
C GLY A 33 11.31 -3.35 -16.44
N ALA A 34 10.37 -2.42 -16.73
CA ALA A 34 10.37 -1.07 -16.16
C ALA A 34 10.07 -1.05 -14.65
N GLN A 35 9.51 -2.13 -14.09
CA GLN A 35 9.25 -2.26 -12.66
C GLN A 35 10.53 -2.19 -11.81
N GLN A 36 11.69 -2.55 -12.39
CA GLN A 36 12.98 -2.52 -11.68
C GLN A 36 13.51 -1.10 -11.45
N ALA A 37 12.99 -0.09 -12.16
CA ALA A 37 13.41 1.30 -11.99
C ALA A 37 12.77 2.00 -10.78
N ILE A 38 11.74 1.42 -10.15
CA ILE A 38 11.04 2.05 -9.01
C ILE A 38 11.98 2.20 -7.80
N ASN A 39 12.85 1.21 -7.56
CA ASN A 39 13.90 1.28 -6.53
C ASN A 39 14.98 2.33 -6.85
N GLN A 40 15.12 2.75 -8.11
CA GLN A 40 16.05 3.81 -8.54
C GLN A 40 15.38 5.18 -8.63
N MET A 41 14.04 5.26 -8.60
CA MET A 41 13.28 6.52 -8.63
C MET A 41 13.09 7.15 -7.25
N VAL A 42 13.16 6.38 -6.17
CA VAL A 42 12.99 6.88 -4.79
C VAL A 42 14.36 6.92 -4.09
N PRO A 43 14.88 8.11 -3.74
CA PRO A 43 16.16 8.23 -3.06
C PRO A 43 16.19 7.45 -1.76
N THR A 44 17.37 6.96 -1.40
CA THR A 44 17.62 6.19 -0.16
C THR A 44 17.20 6.95 1.10
N ASP A 45 17.31 8.28 1.11
CA ASP A 45 16.84 9.13 2.22
C ASP A 45 15.32 9.01 2.42
N VAL A 46 14.55 9.04 1.33
CA VAL A 46 13.08 8.90 1.36
C VAL A 46 12.70 7.51 1.86
N GLN A 47 13.41 6.47 1.41
CA GLN A 47 13.19 5.11 1.88
C GLN A 47 13.46 4.97 3.39
N GLY A 48 14.52 5.62 3.89
CA GLY A 48 14.84 5.65 5.33
C GLY A 48 13.75 6.33 6.14
N GLU A 49 13.28 7.49 5.71
CA GLU A 49 12.19 8.21 6.37
C GLU A 49 10.87 7.42 6.34
N LEU A 50 10.56 6.77 5.22
CA LEU A 50 9.40 5.89 5.10
C LEU A 50 9.48 4.70 6.06
N LYS A 51 10.64 4.04 6.20
CA LYS A 51 10.85 2.96 7.17
C LYS A 51 10.60 3.43 8.60
N HIS A 52 11.06 4.64 8.96
CA HIS A 52 10.78 5.21 10.27
C HIS A 52 9.28 5.47 10.49
N LEU A 53 8.57 5.95 9.47
CA LEU A 53 7.11 6.11 9.54
C LEU A 53 6.40 4.78 9.76
N TYR A 54 6.81 3.72 9.07
CA TYR A 54 6.27 2.37 9.27
C TYR A 54 6.54 1.82 10.67
N ALA A 55 7.77 1.97 11.18
CA ALA A 55 8.10 1.54 12.53
C ALA A 55 7.26 2.27 13.58
N ALA A 56 7.13 3.59 13.46
CA ALA A 56 6.35 4.42 14.38
C ALA A 56 4.85 4.09 14.30
N ALA A 57 4.28 4.00 13.09
CA ALA A 57 2.88 3.64 12.89
C ALA A 57 2.60 2.21 13.39
N GLY A 58 3.49 1.27 13.12
CA GLY A 58 3.39 -0.11 13.57
C GLY A 58 3.31 -0.21 15.09
N GLU A 59 4.14 0.55 15.82
CA GLU A 59 4.12 0.55 17.28
C GLU A 59 2.83 1.18 17.84
N LEU A 60 2.40 2.31 17.28
CA LEU A 60 1.13 2.95 17.66
C LEU A 60 -0.06 2.01 17.42
N LEU A 61 -0.09 1.35 16.26
CA LEU A 61 -1.13 0.40 15.91
C LEU A 61 -1.07 -0.84 16.81
N ARG A 62 0.12 -1.37 17.12
CA ARG A 62 0.27 -2.48 18.07
C ARG A 62 -0.33 -2.14 19.43
N HIS A 63 -0.04 -0.95 19.95
CA HIS A 63 -0.65 -0.49 21.19
C HIS A 63 -2.15 -0.26 21.07
N PHE A 64 -2.64 0.27 19.95
CA PHE A 64 -4.06 0.42 19.67
C PHE A 64 -4.79 -0.92 19.70
N TRP A 65 -4.30 -1.90 18.94
CA TRP A 65 -4.89 -3.24 18.84
C TRP A 65 -4.82 -3.99 20.16
N SER A 66 -3.77 -3.78 20.97
CA SER A 66 -3.68 -4.34 22.32
C SER A 66 -4.79 -3.90 23.27
N CYS A 67 -5.53 -2.83 22.93
CA CYS A 67 -6.67 -2.38 23.74
C CYS A 67 -7.95 -3.19 23.48
N PHE A 68 -7.98 -3.99 22.42
CA PHE A 68 -9.14 -4.79 22.04
C PHE A 68 -8.96 -6.26 22.49
N PRO A 69 -10.00 -6.90 23.05
CA PRO A 69 -11.33 -6.35 23.34
C PRO A 69 -11.34 -5.38 24.54
N VAL A 70 -12.06 -4.27 24.40
CA VAL A 70 -12.11 -3.20 25.42
C VAL A 70 -13.06 -3.61 26.55
N ASN A 71 -12.54 -4.41 27.47
CA ASN A 71 -13.34 -5.02 28.55
C ASN A 71 -13.21 -4.30 29.90
N THR A 72 -12.30 -3.33 30.01
CA THR A 72 -12.04 -2.60 31.25
C THR A 72 -12.07 -1.08 31.03
N PRO A 73 -12.46 -0.28 32.03
CA PRO A 73 -12.49 1.18 31.91
C PRO A 73 -11.10 1.78 31.59
N PHE A 74 -10.04 1.14 32.09
CA PHE A 74 -8.66 1.51 31.73
C PHE A 74 -8.40 1.39 30.23
N LEU A 75 -8.85 0.31 29.59
CA LEU A 75 -8.71 0.12 28.15
C LEU A 75 -9.60 1.10 27.35
N GLU A 76 -10.75 1.52 27.89
CA GLU A 76 -11.59 2.55 27.26
C GLU A 76 -10.85 3.90 27.18
N GLU A 77 -10.27 4.35 28.29
CA GLU A 77 -9.48 5.58 28.28
C GLU A 77 -8.25 5.45 27.39
N LYS A 78 -7.57 4.30 27.45
CA LYS A 78 -6.38 4.03 26.65
C LYS A 78 -6.69 4.04 25.16
N VAL A 79 -7.78 3.44 24.72
CA VAL A 79 -8.15 3.41 23.30
C VAL A 79 -8.56 4.79 22.78
N MET A 80 -9.23 5.61 23.61
CA MET A 80 -9.53 7.01 23.25
C MET A 80 -8.24 7.84 23.13
N LYS A 81 -7.31 7.71 24.09
CA LYS A 81 -5.99 8.36 24.01
C LYS A 81 -5.20 7.90 22.79
N MET A 82 -5.26 6.61 22.47
CA MET A 82 -4.55 6.05 21.33
C MET A 82 -5.10 6.57 20.00
N LYS A 83 -6.42 6.74 19.88
CA LYS A 83 -7.03 7.40 18.71
C LYS A 83 -6.46 8.81 18.51
N SER A 84 -6.37 9.61 19.57
CA SER A 84 -5.76 10.94 19.49
C SER A 84 -4.27 10.90 19.13
N ASN A 85 -3.52 9.89 19.60
CA ASN A 85 -2.12 9.70 19.21
C ASN A 85 -1.97 9.36 17.73
N LEU A 86 -2.84 8.50 17.18
CA LEU A 86 -2.87 8.17 15.76
C LEU A 86 -3.16 9.42 14.91
N GLU A 87 -4.13 10.23 15.30
CA GLU A 87 -4.45 11.49 14.60
C GLU A 87 -3.27 12.46 14.63
N ARG A 88 -2.63 12.61 15.80
CA ARG A 88 -1.44 13.45 15.93
C ARG A 88 -0.30 12.94 15.07
N PHE A 89 -0.06 11.63 15.02
CA PHE A 89 0.95 11.04 14.14
C PHE A 89 0.67 11.35 12.67
N GLN A 90 -0.60 11.22 12.25
CA GLN A 90 -1.02 11.54 10.89
C GLN A 90 -0.75 13.01 10.52
N MET A 91 -1.11 13.94 11.40
CA MET A 91 -0.94 15.38 11.16
C MET A 91 0.51 15.84 11.23
N THR A 92 1.30 15.27 12.14
CA THR A 92 2.65 15.79 12.45
C THR A 92 3.78 15.06 11.72
N LYS A 93 3.54 13.83 11.25
CA LYS A 93 4.56 12.99 10.61
C LYS A 93 4.14 12.56 9.21
N LEU A 94 2.94 12.00 9.06
CA LEU A 94 2.51 11.44 7.77
C LEU A 94 2.22 12.53 6.73
N ARG A 95 1.42 13.54 7.07
CA ARG A 95 1.08 14.65 6.14
C ARG A 95 2.31 15.44 5.68
N PRO A 96 3.23 15.88 6.56
CA PRO A 96 4.44 16.59 6.12
C PRO A 96 5.31 15.75 5.18
N PHE A 97 5.39 14.43 5.43
CA PHE A 97 6.07 13.52 4.53
C PHE A 97 5.37 13.43 3.17
N GLN A 98 4.04 13.28 3.14
CA GLN A 98 3.26 13.27 1.89
C GLN A 98 3.46 14.55 1.08
N GLU A 99 3.40 15.72 1.72
CA GLU A 99 3.63 17.01 1.08
C GLU A 99 5.07 17.12 0.52
N LYS A 100 6.07 16.65 1.27
CA LYS A 100 7.46 16.59 0.81
C LYS A 100 7.60 15.71 -0.44
N ILE A 101 6.98 14.53 -0.44
CA ILE A 101 7.03 13.62 -1.57
C ILE A 101 6.27 14.18 -2.77
N GLN A 102 5.08 14.75 -2.58
CA GLN A 102 4.29 15.32 -3.67
C GLN A 102 5.01 16.46 -4.39
N ARG A 103 5.81 17.26 -3.66
CA ARG A 103 6.61 18.35 -4.24
C ARG A 103 7.82 17.86 -5.05
N GLN A 104 8.39 16.71 -4.67
CA GLN A 104 9.68 16.24 -5.20
C GLN A 104 9.54 15.07 -6.18
N TYR A 105 8.48 14.27 -6.06
CA TYR A 105 8.26 13.05 -6.82
C TYR A 105 6.81 13.04 -7.31
N LEU A 106 6.61 13.28 -8.61
CA LEU A 106 5.28 13.14 -9.21
C LEU A 106 4.84 11.67 -9.15
N SER A 107 3.68 11.43 -8.55
CA SER A 107 2.78 10.27 -8.80
C SER A 107 3.10 8.88 -8.23
N THR A 108 4.02 8.72 -7.27
CA THR A 108 4.10 7.46 -6.49
C THR A 108 3.35 7.57 -5.17
N ASN A 109 2.27 6.80 -5.02
CA ASN A 109 1.49 6.72 -3.77
C ASN A 109 2.23 5.84 -2.74
N LEU A 110 3.34 6.36 -2.20
CA LEU A 110 4.23 5.63 -1.28
C LEU A 110 3.61 5.41 0.11
N THR A 111 2.63 6.24 0.50
CA THR A 111 2.01 6.21 1.83
C THR A 111 0.64 5.54 1.88
N GLY A 112 0.06 5.14 0.75
CA GLY A 112 -1.32 4.66 0.71
C GLY A 112 -1.59 3.47 1.63
N HIS A 113 -0.62 2.57 1.73
CA HIS A 113 -0.72 1.45 2.66
C HIS A 113 -0.72 1.89 4.15
N LEU A 114 0.12 2.86 4.53
CA LEU A 114 0.07 3.44 5.88
C LEU A 114 -1.29 4.08 6.18
N GLU A 115 -1.87 4.77 5.19
CA GLU A 115 -3.19 5.37 5.32
C GLU A 115 -4.28 4.31 5.50
N GLU A 116 -4.22 3.22 4.76
CA GLU A 116 -5.14 2.10 4.89
C GLU A 116 -5.05 1.43 6.27
N MET A 117 -3.84 1.24 6.79
CA MET A 117 -3.63 0.69 8.14
C MET A 117 -4.27 1.59 9.22
N LEU A 118 -4.08 2.91 9.12
CA LEU A 118 -4.66 3.89 10.03
C LEU A 118 -6.19 3.95 9.89
N GLN A 119 -6.70 3.94 8.65
CA GLN A 119 -8.13 3.94 8.39
C GLN A 119 -8.81 2.69 8.97
N THR A 120 -8.16 1.53 8.88
CA THR A 120 -8.64 0.29 9.49
C THR A 120 -8.77 0.42 11.01
N ALA A 121 -7.78 1.04 11.67
CA ALA A 121 -7.85 1.31 13.10
C ALA A 121 -9.00 2.28 13.45
N TYR A 122 -9.16 3.38 12.71
CA TYR A 122 -10.26 4.32 12.92
C TYR A 122 -11.63 3.68 12.72
N ASN A 123 -11.79 2.84 11.70
CA ASN A 123 -13.04 2.12 11.46
C ASN A 123 -13.38 1.20 12.65
N LYS A 124 -12.39 0.48 13.19
CA LYS A 124 -12.62 -0.37 14.37
C LYS A 124 -12.94 0.43 15.62
N PHE A 125 -12.27 1.57 15.83
CA PHE A 125 -12.62 2.51 16.91
C PHE A 125 -14.05 3.03 16.77
N HIS A 126 -14.44 3.47 15.57
CA HIS A 126 -15.77 4.02 15.31
C HIS A 126 -16.87 2.98 15.58
N ILE A 127 -16.71 1.75 15.08
CA ILE A 127 -17.66 0.65 15.34
C ILE A 127 -17.80 0.39 16.86
N TRP A 128 -16.68 0.35 17.58
CA TRP A 128 -16.70 0.18 19.03
C TRP A 128 -17.40 1.34 19.75
N GLN A 129 -17.09 2.59 19.37
CA GLN A 129 -17.67 3.79 19.96
C GLN A 129 -19.20 3.85 19.74
N THR A 130 -19.67 3.56 18.53
CA THR A 130 -21.11 3.55 18.22
C THR A 130 -21.84 2.47 19.01
N ARG A 131 -21.26 1.25 19.12
CA ARG A 131 -21.82 0.17 19.97
C ARG A 131 -21.89 0.57 21.44
N ARG A 132 -20.90 1.33 21.93
CA ARG A 132 -20.91 1.86 23.31
C ARG A 132 -22.02 2.88 23.52
N MET A 133 -22.24 3.79 22.57
CA MET A 133 -23.31 4.79 22.66
C MET A 133 -24.70 4.14 22.66
N MET A 134 -24.91 3.09 21.85
CA MET A 134 -26.18 2.34 21.83
C MET A 134 -26.46 1.56 23.12
N ARG A 135 -25.44 1.22 23.93
CA ARG A 135 -25.63 0.55 25.24
C ARG A 135 -25.98 1.52 26.37
N LYS A 136 -25.86 2.83 26.15
CA LYS A 136 -26.13 3.87 27.15
C LYS A 136 -27.50 4.53 26.99
N THR A 137 -28.27 4.13 25.97
CA THR A 137 -29.67 4.51 25.73
C THR A 137 -30.56 3.34 26.14
#